data_AF-A0A1F9NCJ9-F1
#
_entry.id   AF-A0A1F9NCJ9-F1
#
_cell.length_a   1.000
_cell.length_b   1.000
_cell.length_c   1.000
_cell.angle_alpha   90.00
_cell.angle_beta   90.00
_cell.angle_gamma   90.00
#
_symmetry.space_group_name_H-M   'P 1'
#
loop_
_entity.id
_entity.type
_entity.pdbx_description
1 polymer ?
#
loop_
_entity_poly.entity_id
_entity_poly.type
_entity_poly.pdbx_seq_one_letter_code
_entity_poly.pdbx_strand_id
1 'polypeptide(L)'
;MRIQSTTGNNAVVSSPWVLSRYWIDQKIRGQAAEPKSASSVLHLQRVIARNPDAIGYVRANQLTPSVKTITVDGIAFIEANYPLQVIDR
;
A
#
# COMPACT_ATOMS: atom_id res chain seq x y z
N MET A 1 -2.62 13.58 -23.48
CA MET A 1 -1.61 13.05 -22.52
C MET A 1 -1.72 11.53 -22.55
N ARG A 2 -0.80 10.86 -23.26
CA ARG A 2 -0.90 9.44 -23.60
C ARG A 2 0.06 8.67 -22.68
N ILE A 3 -0.49 7.96 -21.70
CA ILE A 3 0.31 7.07 -20.85
C ILE A 3 0.54 5.81 -21.68
N GLN A 4 1.79 5.56 -22.09
CA GLN A 4 2.13 4.38 -22.86
C GLN A 4 1.93 3.15 -21.99
N SER A 5 1.05 2.26 -22.45
CA SER A 5 0.92 0.90 -21.99
C SER A 5 2.17 0.12 -22.41
N THR A 6 2.88 -0.46 -21.44
CA THR A 6 3.88 -1.49 -21.72
C THR A 6 3.69 -2.62 -20.71
N THR A 7 3.10 -3.69 -21.24
CA THR A 7 3.07 -5.04 -20.69
C THR A 7 4.47 -5.53 -20.39
N GLY A 8 4.70 -6.04 -19.17
CA GLY A 8 5.90 -6.77 -18.77
C GLY A 8 6.54 -6.22 -17.49
N ASN A 9 6.39 -6.96 -16.38
CA ASN A 9 7.24 -6.92 -15.17
C ASN A 9 7.90 -5.58 -14.77
N ASN A 10 7.12 -4.50 -14.72
CA ASN A 10 7.64 -3.18 -14.37
C ASN A 10 7.34 -2.87 -12.90
N ALA A 11 8.30 -3.14 -12.03
CA ALA A 11 8.46 -2.31 -10.85
C ALA A 11 8.62 -0.88 -11.36
N VAL A 12 7.63 -0.02 -11.11
CA VAL A 12 7.68 1.39 -11.50
C VAL A 12 8.79 2.04 -10.67
N VAL A 13 10.02 2.03 -11.17
CA VAL A 13 11.11 2.82 -10.62
C VAL A 13 10.92 4.24 -11.12
N SER A 14 9.98 4.95 -10.50
CA SER A 14 9.85 6.39 -10.67
C SER A 14 10.98 7.08 -9.89
N SER A 15 11.72 7.95 -10.55
CA SER A 15 12.70 8.83 -9.88
C SER A 15 12.00 9.55 -8.70
N PRO A 16 12.66 9.74 -7.55
CA PRO A 16 12.06 10.38 -6.38
C PRO A 16 11.38 11.73 -6.71
N TRP A 17 11.98 12.51 -7.61
CA TRP A 17 11.45 13.78 -8.08
C TRP A 17 10.10 13.66 -8.80
N VAL A 18 9.92 12.58 -9.57
CA VAL A 18 8.67 12.31 -10.30
C VAL A 18 7.56 11.93 -9.32
N LEU A 19 7.87 11.12 -8.31
CA LEU A 19 6.95 10.76 -7.23
C LEU A 19 6.50 11.98 -6.43
N SER A 20 7.45 12.82 -5.99
CA SER A 20 7.12 14.04 -5.25
C SER A 20 6.23 14.98 -6.06
N ARG A 21 6.54 15.18 -7.35
CA ARG A 21 5.74 16.03 -8.22
C ARG A 21 4.33 15.48 -8.43
N TYR A 22 4.20 14.17 -8.58
CA TYR A 22 2.90 13.52 -8.69
C TYR A 22 2.02 13.81 -7.46
N TRP A 23 2.54 13.63 -6.24
CA TRP A 23 1.76 13.87 -5.02
C TRP A 23 1.44 15.35 -4.78
N ILE A 24 2.33 16.26 -5.18
CA ILE A 24 2.03 17.70 -5.19
C ILE A 24 0.86 18.00 -6.12
N ASP A 25 0.88 17.46 -7.35
CA ASP A 25 -0.19 17.65 -8.32
C ASP A 25 -1.53 17.06 -7.82
N GLN A 26 -1.52 15.88 -7.17
CA GLN A 26 -2.72 15.30 -6.57
C GLN A 26 -3.28 16.20 -5.45
N LYS A 27 -2.42 16.72 -4.58
CA LYS A 27 -2.82 17.62 -3.49
C LYS A 27 -3.43 18.92 -4.02
N ILE A 28 -2.84 19.52 -5.05
CA ILE A 28 -3.37 20.75 -5.69
C ILE A 28 -4.76 20.49 -6.31
N ARG A 29 -4.98 19.29 -6.86
CA ARG A 29 -6.26 18.88 -7.46
C ARG A 29 -7.32 18.46 -6.44
N GLY A 30 -7.04 18.56 -5.14
CA GLY A 30 -7.93 18.12 -4.06
C GLY A 30 -8.15 16.60 -4.04
N GLN A 31 -7.21 15.83 -4.61
CA GLN A 31 -7.24 14.37 -4.65
C GLN A 31 -6.47 13.77 -3.45
N ALA A 32 -6.30 12.44 -3.45
CA ALA A 32 -5.63 11.71 -2.39
C ALA A 32 -4.23 12.27 -2.06
N ALA A 33 -3.90 12.29 -0.77
CA ALA A 33 -2.58 12.69 -0.28
C ALA A 33 -1.55 11.56 -0.42
N GLU A 34 -0.27 11.91 -0.28
CA GLU A 34 0.80 10.93 -0.27
C GLU A 34 0.62 9.87 0.83
N PRO A 35 1.01 8.61 0.57
CA PRO A 35 1.01 7.56 1.59
C PRO A 35 1.88 7.96 2.77
N LYS A 36 1.34 7.80 3.98
CA LYS A 36 2.06 8.12 5.22
C LYS A 36 2.76 6.88 5.75
N SER A 37 4.03 7.04 6.11
CA SER A 37 4.77 6.02 6.84
C SER A 37 4.45 6.12 8.34
N ALA A 38 4.31 4.97 9.00
CA ALA A 38 4.18 4.90 10.45
C ALA A 38 5.43 4.24 11.05
N SER A 39 5.88 4.74 12.20
CA SER A 39 7.09 4.27 12.88
C SER A 39 6.93 2.92 13.60
N SER A 40 5.70 2.45 13.81
CA SER A 40 5.42 1.15 14.42
C SER A 40 4.13 0.53 13.90
N VAL A 41 4.07 -0.80 13.94
CA VAL A 41 2.90 -1.57 13.48
C VAL A 41 1.66 -1.26 14.32
N LEU A 42 1.81 -1.13 15.65
CA LEU A 42 0.70 -0.76 16.53
C LEU A 42 0.15 0.63 16.22
N HIS A 43 1.02 1.59 15.89
CA HIS A 43 0.59 2.92 15.48
C HIS A 43 -0.14 2.87 14.14
N LEU A 44 0.40 2.14 13.16
CA LEU A 44 -0.24 1.92 11.86
C LEU A 44 -1.64 1.32 12.01
N GLN A 45 -1.80 0.26 12.80
CA GLN A 45 -3.10 -0.40 12.97
C GLN A 45 -4.11 0.49 13.70
N ARG A 46 -3.69 1.29 14.69
CA ARG A 46 -4.57 2.29 15.31
C ARG A 46 -5.01 3.38 14.34
N VAL A 47 -4.11 3.83 13.46
CA VAL A 47 -4.45 4.82 12.43
C VAL A 47 -5.49 4.21 11.48
N ILE A 48 -5.29 2.97 11.01
CA ILE A 48 -6.26 2.29 10.14
C ILE A 48 -7.61 2.11 10.85
N ALA A 49 -7.62 1.60 12.08
CA ALA A 49 -8.85 1.38 12.83
C ALA A 49 -9.69 2.66 13.06
N ARG A 50 -9.05 3.84 13.07
CA ARG A 50 -9.72 5.14 13.25
C ARG A 50 -10.13 5.81 11.93
N ASN A 51 -9.64 5.33 10.80
CA ASN A 51 -9.86 5.93 9.49
C ASN A 51 -10.40 4.84 8.55
N PRO A 52 -11.73 4.73 8.37
CA PRO A 52 -12.37 3.64 7.61
C PRO A 52 -11.85 3.42 6.19
N ASP A 53 -11.34 4.48 5.56
CA ASP A 53 -10.82 4.45 4.17
C ASP A 53 -9.30 4.21 4.10
N ALA A 54 -8.64 3.99 5.24
CA ALA A 54 -7.20 3.75 5.28
C ALA A 54 -6.84 2.28 5.02
N ILE A 55 -5.76 2.08 4.28
CA ILE A 55 -5.16 0.77 4.01
C ILE A 55 -3.66 0.81 4.35
N GLY A 56 -3.12 -0.32 4.79
CA GLY A 56 -1.69 -0.46 5.05
C GLY A 56 -1.24 -1.92 4.99
N TYR A 57 0.07 -2.11 4.96
CA TYR A 57 0.70 -3.42 4.91
C TYR A 57 1.35 -3.75 6.25
N VAL A 58 1.15 -4.98 6.73
CA VAL A 58 1.78 -5.52 7.94
C VAL A 58 2.19 -6.96 7.68
N ARG A 59 3.14 -7.47 8.45
CA ARG A 59 3.44 -8.91 8.39
C ARG A 59 2.27 -9.69 8.97
N ALA A 60 2.02 -10.89 8.43
CA ALA A 60 0.91 -11.75 8.86
C ALA A 60 0.95 -12.05 10.37
N ASN A 61 2.14 -12.29 10.92
CA ASN A 61 2.35 -12.55 12.35
C ASN A 61 2.16 -11.32 13.26
N GLN A 62 1.91 -10.13 12.70
CA GLN A 62 1.69 -8.89 13.45
C GLN A 62 0.25 -8.38 13.34
N LEU A 63 -0.63 -9.11 12.64
CA LEU A 63 -2.03 -8.75 12.50
C LEU A 63 -2.75 -8.84 13.85
N THR A 64 -3.54 -7.83 14.19
CA THR A 64 -4.42 -7.86 15.36
C THR A 64 -5.89 -7.83 14.94
N PRO A 65 -6.84 -8.26 15.79
CA PRO A 65 -8.27 -8.23 15.48
C PRO A 65 -8.85 -6.82 15.27
N SER A 66 -8.08 -5.76 15.54
CA SER A 66 -8.54 -4.37 15.40
C SER A 66 -8.62 -3.89 13.95
N VAL A 67 -8.15 -4.68 12.98
CA VAL A 67 -8.18 -4.35 11.55
C VAL A 67 -8.69 -5.54 10.75
N LYS A 68 -9.29 -5.26 9.59
CA LYS A 68 -9.74 -6.29 8.65
C LYS A 68 -8.68 -6.52 7.57
N THR A 69 -8.48 -7.78 7.19
CA THR A 69 -7.64 -8.14 6.03
C THR A 69 -8.45 -8.15 4.74
N ILE A 70 -7.80 -7.79 3.65
CA ILE A 70 -8.33 -7.96 2.30
C ILE A 70 -7.74 -9.22 1.66
N THR A 71 -8.51 -9.86 0.79
CA THR A 71 -8.00 -10.89 -0.09
C THR A 71 -7.28 -10.23 -1.27
N VAL A 72 -6.27 -10.90 -1.81
CA VAL A 72 -5.58 -10.49 -3.04
C VAL A 72 -5.86 -11.55 -4.08
N ASP A 73 -6.44 -11.17 -5.21
CA ASP A 73 -6.89 -12.09 -6.25
C ASP A 73 -7.83 -13.19 -5.73
N GLY A 74 -8.63 -12.88 -4.70
CA GLY A 74 -9.54 -13.81 -4.05
C GLY A 74 -8.90 -14.73 -3.00
N ILE A 75 -7.58 -14.68 -2.85
CA ILE A 75 -6.80 -15.55 -1.95
C ILE A 75 -6.64 -14.85 -0.58
N ALA A 76 -6.94 -15.55 0.51
CA ALA A 76 -6.74 -15.04 1.86
C ALA A 76 -5.27 -15.14 2.31
N PHE A 77 -4.84 -14.24 3.21
CA PHE A 77 -3.44 -14.19 3.68
C PHE A 77 -2.97 -15.46 4.42
N ILE A 78 -3.90 -16.30 4.86
CA ILE A 78 -3.64 -17.58 5.52
C ILE A 78 -3.40 -18.72 4.52
N GLU A 79 -3.72 -18.52 3.24
CA GLU A 79 -3.58 -19.55 2.21
C GLU A 79 -2.13 -19.64 1.74
N ALA A 80 -1.65 -20.87 1.49
CA ALA A 80 -0.25 -21.13 1.16
C ALA A 80 0.20 -20.46 -0.15
N ASN A 81 -0.73 -20.23 -1.08
CA ASN A 81 -0.50 -19.58 -2.37
C ASN A 81 -0.73 -18.05 -2.32
N TYR A 82 -0.78 -17.44 -1.14
CA TYR A 82 -0.96 -15.99 -1.03
C TYR A 82 0.19 -15.23 -1.72
N PRO A 83 -0.10 -14.26 -2.62
CA PRO A 83 0.90 -13.66 -3.50
C PRO A 83 1.81 -12.63 -2.81
N LEU A 84 1.38 -12.02 -1.70
CA LEU A 84 2.20 -11.05 -0.97
C LEU A 84 3.03 -11.75 0.09
N GLN A 85 4.29 -12.01 -0.24
CA GLN A 85 5.24 -12.67 0.65
C GLN A 85 6.40 -11.75 1.02
N VAL A 86 6.94 -11.93 2.21
CA VAL A 86 8.19 -11.28 2.60
C VAL A 86 9.30 -11.93 1.78
N ILE A 87 9.97 -11.13 0.94
CA ILE A 87 11.19 -11.56 0.28
C ILE A 87 12.29 -11.45 1.33
N ASP A 88 12.58 -12.54 2.05
CA ASP A 88 13.78 -12.60 2.87
C ASP A 88 14.99 -12.53 1.94
N ARG A 89 15.88 -11.56 2.19
CA ARG A 89 17.17 -11.38 1.53
C ARG A 89 18.29 -11.73 2.49
#